data_AF-A0A625ZUY9-F1
#
_entry.id   AF-A0A625ZUY9-F1
#
_cell.length_a   1.000
_cell.length_b   1.000
_cell.length_c   1.000
_cell.angle_alpha   90.00
_cell.angle_beta   90.00
_cell.angle_gamma   90.00
#
_symmetry.space_group_name_H-M   'P 1'
#
loop_
_entity.id
_entity.type
_entity.pdbx_description
1 polymer ?
#
loop_
_entity_poly.entity_id
_entity_poly.type
_entity_poly.pdbx_seq_one_letter_code
_entity_poly.pdbx_strand_id
1 'polypeptide(L)'
;QQFISGRSCSGGSSDSRYIATTSSVNQTYAIARAYYSRSTFKGNLYRYQIRADNNFYSLLPSITYLETQGGHFNAYEKTMMRLQREYVSTLSILPENIQKAVALVYDSATGLVKDGVSTMNSSYLGLSTTSNPGVIPFLPEPQTYTQQRIDAFGPLISSCFSIGSVCQSHRGQRADVYNVSFYDARPVIELILSK
;
A
#
# COMPACT_ATOMS: atom_id res chain seq x y z
N GLN A 1 -5.51 -9.56 9.12
CA GLN A 1 -6.02 -8.35 9.80
C GLN A 1 -4.91 -7.35 10.16
N GLN A 2 -3.79 -7.78 10.77
CA GLN A 2 -2.67 -6.86 11.10
C GLN A 2 -2.09 -6.10 9.89
N PHE A 3 -2.09 -6.71 8.71
CA PHE A 3 -1.63 -6.04 7.48
C PHE A 3 -2.56 -4.90 7.03
N ILE A 4 -3.87 -5.16 6.89
CA ILE A 4 -4.83 -4.14 6.43
C ILE A 4 -4.97 -2.95 7.39
N SER A 5 -4.65 -3.14 8.68
CA SER A 5 -4.61 -2.07 9.69
C SER A 5 -3.24 -1.40 9.78
N GLY A 6 -2.26 -1.81 8.97
CA GLY A 6 -0.92 -1.26 8.94
C GLY A 6 -0.04 -1.69 10.11
N ARG A 7 -0.52 -2.59 10.99
CA ARG A 7 0.19 -3.01 12.21
C ARG A 7 1.42 -3.84 11.96
N SER A 8 1.45 -4.61 10.88
CA SER A 8 2.64 -5.38 10.45
C SER A 8 3.54 -4.65 9.46
N CYS A 9 3.17 -3.41 9.09
CA CYS A 9 3.91 -2.58 8.14
C CYS A 9 4.94 -1.71 8.88
N SER A 10 5.61 -0.78 8.18
CA SER A 10 6.77 -0.07 8.75
C SER A 10 6.46 0.86 9.94
N GLY A 11 5.19 1.17 10.17
CA GLY A 11 4.72 1.90 11.37
C GLY A 11 4.50 1.01 12.60
N GLY A 12 4.62 -0.31 12.45
CA GLY A 12 4.41 -1.29 13.50
C GLY A 12 5.52 -2.32 13.62
N SER A 13 5.19 -3.62 13.57
CA SER A 13 6.18 -4.69 13.74
C SER A 13 7.14 -4.82 12.54
N SER A 14 6.80 -4.24 11.38
CA SER A 14 7.63 -4.22 10.17
C SER A 14 8.04 -5.61 9.66
N ASP A 15 7.18 -6.61 9.86
CA ASP A 15 7.39 -8.03 9.56
C ASP A 15 6.32 -8.61 8.61
N SER A 16 5.56 -7.72 7.96
CA SER A 16 4.59 -8.06 6.92
C SER A 16 5.15 -9.03 5.88
N ARG A 17 4.41 -10.11 5.61
CA ARG A 17 4.68 -11.04 4.50
C ARG A 17 4.07 -10.60 3.16
N TYR A 18 3.37 -9.46 3.14
CA TYR A 18 2.65 -8.97 1.96
C TYR A 18 3.21 -7.63 1.49
N ILE A 19 3.03 -7.35 0.20
CA ILE A 19 3.35 -6.04 -0.40
C ILE A 19 2.05 -5.41 -0.90
N ALA A 20 1.73 -4.22 -0.40
CA ALA A 20 0.56 -3.46 -0.84
C ALA A 20 0.82 -2.80 -2.20
N THR A 21 -0.14 -2.95 -3.11
CA THR A 21 -0.18 -2.27 -4.41
C THR A 21 -1.57 -1.66 -4.60
N THR A 22 -1.68 -0.66 -5.48
CA THR A 22 -2.97 -0.02 -5.78
C THR A 22 -3.22 -0.01 -7.27
N SER A 23 -4.46 -0.27 -7.66
CA SER A 23 -4.92 -0.16 -9.05
C SER A 23 -5.21 1.28 -9.48
N SER A 24 -5.15 2.25 -8.55
CA SER A 24 -5.49 3.64 -8.80
C SER A 24 -4.25 4.51 -8.97
N VAL A 25 -4.06 5.08 -10.17
CA VAL A 25 -3.02 6.08 -10.42
C VAL A 25 -3.19 7.30 -9.50
N ASN A 26 -4.42 7.73 -9.25
CA ASN A 26 -4.69 8.86 -8.35
C ASN A 26 -4.24 8.58 -6.90
N GLN A 27 -4.32 7.32 -6.44
CA GLN A 27 -3.75 6.94 -5.14
C GLN A 27 -2.24 7.08 -5.12
N THR A 28 -1.55 6.77 -6.22
CA THR A 28 -0.09 7.00 -6.30
C THR A 28 0.28 8.48 -6.21
N TYR A 29 -0.54 9.38 -6.77
CA TYR A 29 -0.37 10.83 -6.60
C TYR A 29 -0.65 11.28 -5.17
N ALA A 30 -1.65 10.69 -4.50
CA ALA A 30 -1.93 10.98 -3.11
C ALA A 30 -0.79 10.54 -2.19
N ILE A 31 -0.21 9.35 -2.42
CA ILE A 31 0.99 8.86 -1.73
C ILE A 31 2.14 9.84 -1.96
N ALA A 32 2.46 10.18 -3.20
CA ALA A 32 3.56 11.09 -3.52
C ALA A 32 3.38 12.47 -2.89
N ARG A 33 2.16 13.03 -2.96
CA ARG A 33 1.84 14.31 -2.32
C ARG A 33 2.07 14.26 -0.81
N ALA A 34 1.71 13.17 -0.13
CA ALA A 34 1.90 13.02 1.30
C ALA A 34 3.38 13.01 1.74
N TYR A 35 4.30 12.63 0.84
CA TYR A 35 5.74 12.77 1.04
C TYR A 35 6.23 14.17 0.65
N TYR A 36 5.94 14.61 -0.57
CA TYR A 36 6.42 15.89 -1.11
C TYR A 36 5.92 17.12 -0.36
N SER A 37 4.72 17.07 0.23
CA SER A 37 4.19 18.17 1.03
C SER A 37 4.93 18.36 2.36
N ARG A 38 5.83 17.43 2.73
CA ARG A 38 6.64 17.52 3.95
C ARG A 38 7.93 18.25 3.62
N SER A 39 8.15 19.39 4.25
CA SER A 39 9.36 20.22 4.05
C SER A 39 10.66 19.48 4.40
N THR A 40 10.60 18.41 5.20
CA THR A 40 11.74 17.57 5.55
C THR A 40 12.04 16.46 4.54
N PHE A 41 11.13 16.19 3.60
CA PHE A 41 11.39 15.27 2.49
C PHE A 41 12.16 15.98 1.37
N LYS A 42 13.23 15.34 0.88
CA LYS A 42 14.10 15.85 -0.19
C LYS A 42 14.34 14.84 -1.32
N GLY A 43 13.67 13.69 -1.26
CA GLY A 43 13.85 12.61 -2.23
C GLY A 43 13.09 12.83 -3.53
N ASN A 44 13.31 11.93 -4.47
CA ASN A 44 12.54 11.82 -5.71
C ASN A 44 11.68 10.56 -5.67
N LEU A 45 10.45 10.63 -6.18
CA LEU A 45 9.50 9.53 -6.17
C LEU A 45 9.18 9.06 -7.58
N TYR A 46 8.93 7.77 -7.69
CA TYR A 46 8.57 7.11 -8.94
C TYR A 46 7.37 6.23 -8.72
N ARG A 47 6.50 6.16 -9.73
CA ARG A 47 5.43 5.17 -9.82
C ARG A 47 5.92 4.00 -10.67
N TYR A 48 5.94 2.81 -10.10
CA TYR A 48 6.21 1.58 -10.81
C TYR A 48 4.91 0.94 -11.29
N GLN A 49 4.81 0.63 -12.58
CA GLN A 49 3.71 -0.13 -13.15
C GLN A 49 4.04 -1.63 -13.07
N ILE A 50 3.21 -2.39 -12.35
CA ILE A 50 3.43 -3.81 -12.08
C ILE A 50 2.31 -4.60 -12.74
N ARG A 51 2.67 -5.60 -13.56
CA ARG A 51 1.74 -6.61 -14.07
C ARG A 51 1.37 -7.56 -12.92
N ALA A 52 0.09 -7.63 -12.60
CA ALA A 52 -0.44 -8.58 -11.64
C ALA A 52 -0.46 -10.02 -12.21
N ASP A 53 -0.30 -10.99 -11.33
CA ASP A 53 -0.42 -12.42 -11.60
C ASP A 53 -1.17 -13.13 -10.46
N ASN A 54 -1.15 -14.47 -10.46
CA ASN A 54 -1.87 -15.30 -9.50
C ASN A 54 -1.41 -15.14 -8.03
N ASN A 55 -0.34 -14.39 -7.77
CA ASN A 55 0.11 -14.05 -6.41
C ASN A 55 -0.43 -12.69 -5.92
N PHE A 56 -1.19 -11.97 -6.75
CA PHE A 56 -1.82 -10.71 -6.40
C PHE A 56 -3.29 -10.91 -6.08
N TYR A 57 -3.72 -10.55 -4.87
CA TYR A 57 -5.08 -10.79 -4.39
C TYR A 57 -5.75 -9.47 -4.02
N SER A 58 -7.05 -9.35 -4.33
CA SER A 58 -7.86 -8.28 -3.75
C SER A 58 -8.20 -8.60 -2.29
N LEU A 59 -8.52 -7.56 -1.50
CA LEU A 59 -8.82 -7.76 -0.08
C LEU A 59 -10.14 -8.51 0.15
N LEU A 60 -11.20 -8.16 -0.60
CA LEU A 60 -12.57 -8.55 -0.29
C LEU A 60 -12.80 -10.06 -0.14
N PRO A 61 -12.33 -10.95 -1.05
CA PRO A 61 -12.51 -12.39 -0.88
C PRO A 61 -11.93 -12.92 0.43
N SER A 62 -10.76 -12.41 0.83
CA SER A 62 -10.09 -12.81 2.06
C SER A 62 -10.76 -12.25 3.32
N ILE A 63 -11.32 -11.04 3.23
CA ILE A 63 -12.14 -10.48 4.30
C ILE A 63 -13.39 -11.33 4.52
N THR A 64 -14.12 -11.65 3.44
CA THR A 64 -15.32 -12.50 3.52
C THR A 64 -14.99 -13.88 4.07
N TYR A 65 -13.91 -14.51 3.61
CA TYR A 65 -13.45 -15.78 4.17
C TYR A 65 -13.18 -15.69 5.67
N LEU A 66 -12.40 -14.71 6.13
CA LEU A 66 -12.09 -14.55 7.55
C LEU A 66 -13.34 -14.26 8.41
N GLU A 67 -14.34 -13.56 7.87
CA GLU A 67 -15.63 -13.37 8.54
C GLU A 67 -16.39 -14.70 8.72
N THR A 68 -16.34 -15.61 7.73
CA THR A 68 -16.92 -16.97 7.90
C THR A 68 -16.19 -17.81 8.94
N GLN A 69 -14.93 -17.49 9.24
CA GLN A 69 -14.12 -18.15 10.27
C GLN A 69 -14.24 -17.48 11.65
N GLY A 70 -15.25 -16.62 11.86
CA GLY A 70 -15.49 -15.95 13.14
C GLY A 70 -14.64 -14.69 13.38
N GLY A 71 -13.92 -14.22 12.36
CA GLY A 71 -13.24 -12.93 12.40
C GLY A 71 -14.20 -11.76 12.26
N HIS A 72 -13.86 -10.63 12.88
CA HIS A 72 -14.66 -9.41 12.75
C HIS A 72 -13.80 -8.22 12.32
N PHE A 73 -14.28 -7.53 11.27
CA PHE A 73 -13.71 -6.28 10.80
C PHE A 73 -14.68 -5.13 11.10
N ASN A 74 -14.22 -4.16 11.89
CA ASN A 74 -15.07 -3.05 12.30
C ASN A 74 -15.30 -2.03 11.15
N ALA A 75 -16.21 -1.08 11.37
CA ALA A 75 -16.57 -0.08 10.37
C ALA A 75 -15.37 0.77 9.92
N TYR A 76 -14.43 1.06 10.82
CA TYR A 76 -13.22 1.82 10.50
C TYR A 76 -12.30 1.01 9.56
N GLU A 77 -12.06 -0.26 9.85
CA GLU A 77 -11.25 -1.15 9.00
C GLU A 77 -11.89 -1.30 7.61
N LYS A 78 -13.21 -1.53 7.52
CA LYS A 78 -13.93 -1.65 6.24
C LYS A 78 -13.90 -0.35 5.44
N THR A 79 -14.08 0.80 6.10
CA THR A 79 -13.97 2.12 5.47
C THR A 79 -12.55 2.36 4.94
N MET A 80 -11.55 2.06 5.76
CA MET A 80 -10.14 2.20 5.40
C MET A 80 -9.80 1.37 4.17
N MET A 81 -10.14 0.07 4.15
CA MET A 81 -9.89 -0.82 3.01
C MET A 81 -10.56 -0.35 1.72
N ARG A 82 -11.80 0.16 1.81
CA ARG A 82 -12.58 0.63 0.65
C ARG A 82 -11.88 1.78 -0.08
N LEU A 83 -11.16 2.64 0.64
CA LEU A 83 -10.47 3.80 0.08
C LEU A 83 -9.19 3.44 -0.69
N GLN A 84 -8.57 2.28 -0.41
CA GLN A 84 -7.21 2.01 -0.88
C GLN A 84 -7.10 1.56 -2.35
N ARG A 85 -8.17 0.94 -2.89
CA ARG A 85 -8.12 0.22 -4.20
C ARG A 85 -6.98 -0.81 -4.24
N GLU A 86 -6.77 -1.46 -3.11
CA GLU A 86 -5.60 -2.26 -2.79
C GLU A 86 -5.66 -3.69 -3.34
N TYR A 87 -4.52 -4.14 -3.85
CA TYR A 87 -4.19 -5.52 -4.15
C TYR A 87 -2.89 -5.87 -3.42
N VAL A 88 -2.79 -7.08 -2.88
CA VAL A 88 -1.63 -7.52 -2.11
C VAL A 88 -0.89 -8.62 -2.85
N SER A 89 0.44 -8.50 -2.94
CA SER A 89 1.30 -9.60 -3.40
C SER A 89 1.68 -10.48 -2.22
N THR A 90 1.56 -11.80 -2.36
CA THR A 90 1.98 -12.80 -1.37
C THR A 90 3.47 -13.15 -1.45
N LEU A 91 4.14 -12.73 -2.51
CA LEU A 91 5.56 -12.92 -2.78
C LEU A 91 6.25 -11.58 -3.05
N SER A 92 7.58 -11.60 -3.09
CA SER A 92 8.36 -10.48 -3.64
C SER A 92 7.96 -10.20 -5.09
N ILE A 93 7.87 -8.92 -5.45
CA ILE A 93 7.55 -8.51 -6.82
C ILE A 93 8.84 -8.50 -7.64
N LEU A 94 8.89 -9.34 -8.68
CA LEU A 94 10.07 -9.52 -9.51
C LEU A 94 10.21 -8.44 -10.59
N PRO A 95 11.44 -8.14 -11.07
CA PRO A 95 11.67 -7.21 -12.19
C PRO A 95 10.83 -7.55 -13.44
N GLU A 96 10.62 -8.82 -13.73
CA GLU A 96 9.86 -9.34 -14.87
C GLU A 96 8.38 -8.92 -14.86
N ASN A 97 7.85 -8.54 -13.69
CA ASN A 97 6.50 -8.00 -13.54
C ASN A 97 6.47 -6.47 -13.65
N ILE A 98 7.59 -5.77 -13.45
CA ILE A 98 7.66 -4.30 -13.48
C ILE A 98 7.86 -3.84 -14.92
N GLN A 99 6.83 -3.23 -15.52
CA GLN A 99 6.86 -2.81 -16.92
C GLN A 99 7.63 -1.50 -17.14
N LYS A 100 7.37 -0.51 -16.29
CA LYS A 100 7.95 0.83 -16.41
C LYS A 100 7.94 1.57 -15.08
N ALA A 101 8.78 2.59 -14.99
CA ALA A 101 8.79 3.57 -13.93
C ALA A 101 8.46 4.95 -14.51
N VAL A 102 7.62 5.72 -13.82
CA VAL A 102 7.29 7.11 -14.18
C VAL A 102 7.65 8.01 -13.01
N ALA A 103 8.49 9.02 -13.24
CA ALA A 103 8.82 10.01 -12.23
C ALA A 103 7.57 10.78 -11.80
N LEU A 104 7.43 11.05 -10.50
CA LEU A 104 6.33 11.86 -9.96
C LEU A 104 6.88 13.23 -9.59
N VAL A 105 6.47 14.26 -10.33
CA VAL A 105 6.97 15.62 -10.17
C VAL A 105 5.97 16.44 -9.37
N TYR A 106 6.42 17.06 -8.29
CA TYR A 106 5.61 17.89 -7.41
C TYR A 106 5.86 19.37 -7.65
N ASP A 107 4.79 20.11 -7.90
CA ASP A 107 4.79 21.57 -7.91
C ASP A 107 4.42 22.07 -6.51
N SER A 108 5.39 22.67 -5.81
CA SER A 108 5.20 23.18 -4.45
C SER A 108 4.31 24.41 -4.36
N ALA A 109 4.14 25.16 -5.47
CA ALA A 109 3.27 26.34 -5.49
C ALA A 109 1.78 25.94 -5.52
N THR A 110 1.45 24.85 -6.22
CA THR A 110 0.06 24.42 -6.44
C THR A 110 -0.32 23.14 -5.69
N GLY A 111 0.65 22.39 -5.17
CA GLY A 111 0.43 21.07 -4.58
C GLY A 111 0.08 19.98 -5.61
N LEU A 112 0.21 20.28 -6.90
CA LEU A 112 -0.07 19.33 -7.97
C LEU A 112 1.07 18.32 -8.14
N VAL A 113 0.70 17.07 -8.40
CA VAL A 113 1.64 16.00 -8.78
C VAL A 113 1.34 15.64 -10.22
N LYS A 114 2.38 15.57 -11.06
CA LYS A 114 2.27 15.21 -12.48
C LYS A 114 3.29 14.13 -12.83
N ASP A 115 3.01 13.43 -13.92
CA ASP A 115 3.96 12.48 -14.51
C ASP A 115 5.14 13.25 -15.14
N GLY A 116 6.36 12.82 -14.80
CA GLY A 116 7.60 13.26 -15.42
C GLY A 116 8.13 12.23 -16.42
N VAL A 117 9.44 12.02 -16.42
CA VAL A 117 10.11 11.06 -17.32
C VAL A 117 9.58 9.63 -17.09
N SER A 118 9.32 8.93 -18.19
CA SER A 118 8.93 7.52 -18.21
C SER A 118 10.08 6.66 -18.72
N THR A 119 10.44 5.63 -17.96
CA THR A 119 11.53 4.69 -18.27
C THR A 119 10.98 3.27 -18.36
N MET A 120 11.21 2.61 -19.49
CA MET A 120 10.82 1.21 -19.70
C MET A 120 11.83 0.26 -19.07
N ASN A 121 11.35 -0.85 -18.50
CA ASN A 121 12.22 -1.92 -18.00
C ASN A 121 12.48 -2.94 -19.13
N SER A 122 13.75 -3.15 -19.49
CA SER A 122 14.13 -4.12 -20.53
C SER A 122 13.96 -5.58 -20.10
N SER A 123 13.93 -5.86 -18.79
CA SER A 123 13.72 -7.21 -18.25
C SER A 123 12.24 -7.58 -18.10
N TYR A 124 11.32 -6.67 -18.43
CA TYR A 124 9.89 -6.93 -18.32
C TYR A 124 9.43 -8.04 -19.25
N LEU A 125 8.60 -8.95 -18.74
CA LEU A 125 7.94 -9.99 -19.53
C LEU A 125 6.44 -9.68 -19.65
N GLY A 126 5.99 -9.43 -20.88
CA GLY A 126 4.59 -9.18 -21.25
C GLY A 126 3.70 -10.42 -21.24
N LEU A 127 3.76 -11.21 -20.15
CA LEU A 127 2.97 -12.42 -19.99
C LEU A 127 1.47 -12.10 -19.87
N SER A 128 0.62 -13.00 -20.35
CA SER A 128 -0.84 -12.89 -20.20
C SER A 128 -1.28 -13.40 -18.83
N THR A 129 -1.03 -12.59 -17.79
CA THR A 129 -1.47 -12.88 -16.41
C THR A 129 -2.39 -11.79 -15.89
N THR A 130 -3.19 -12.12 -14.88
CA THR A 130 -4.06 -11.18 -14.16
C THR A 130 -4.05 -11.51 -12.67
N SER A 131 -4.59 -10.62 -11.84
CA SER A 131 -4.72 -10.85 -10.40
C SER A 131 -5.61 -12.06 -10.09
N ASN A 132 -5.30 -12.74 -8.99
CA ASN A 132 -6.08 -13.85 -8.49
C ASN A 132 -7.42 -13.35 -7.90
N PRO A 133 -8.58 -13.86 -8.37
CA PRO A 133 -9.88 -13.47 -7.85
C PRO A 133 -10.25 -14.17 -6.53
N GLY A 134 -9.44 -15.13 -6.08
CA GLY A 134 -9.72 -15.97 -4.93
C GLY A 134 -9.27 -15.40 -3.58
N VAL A 135 -9.24 -16.29 -2.58
CA VAL A 135 -8.80 -16.02 -1.20
C VAL A 135 -7.29 -16.21 -1.10
N ILE A 136 -6.62 -15.35 -0.32
CA ILE A 136 -5.18 -15.50 -0.02
C ILE A 136 -4.96 -16.86 0.66
N PRO A 137 -4.03 -17.69 0.17
CA PRO A 137 -3.75 -18.98 0.79
C PRO A 137 -3.02 -18.81 2.13
N PHE A 138 -3.18 -19.79 3.02
CA PHE A 138 -2.48 -19.86 4.33
C PHE A 138 -2.75 -18.66 5.24
N LEU A 139 -3.94 -18.08 5.17
CA LEU A 139 -4.37 -17.06 6.13
C LEU A 139 -4.39 -17.65 7.55
N PRO A 140 -3.78 -16.99 8.55
CA PRO A 140 -3.93 -17.37 9.95
C PRO A 140 -5.39 -17.29 10.40
N GLU A 141 -5.74 -18.06 11.43
CA GLU A 141 -7.06 -17.94 12.05
C GLU A 141 -7.30 -16.51 12.56
N PRO A 142 -8.51 -15.97 12.36
CA PRO A 142 -8.80 -14.61 12.76
C PRO A 142 -8.91 -14.49 14.29
N GLN A 143 -8.72 -13.28 14.78
CA GLN A 143 -9.10 -12.92 16.15
C GLN A 143 -10.55 -12.40 16.13
N THR A 144 -11.35 -12.80 17.11
CA THR A 144 -12.76 -12.39 17.21
C THR A 144 -12.90 -10.87 17.41
N TYR A 145 -11.95 -10.22 18.08
CA TYR A 145 -11.99 -8.78 18.31
C TYR A 145 -10.58 -8.22 18.52
N THR A 146 -10.19 -7.18 17.77
CA THR A 146 -8.84 -6.63 17.87
C THR A 146 -8.76 -5.16 18.27
N GLN A 147 -9.84 -4.37 18.17
CA GLN A 147 -9.93 -2.91 18.40
C GLN A 147 -8.58 -2.17 18.31
N GLN A 148 -7.83 -2.47 17.28
CA GLN A 148 -6.42 -2.10 17.16
C GLN A 148 -6.30 -0.74 16.46
N ARG A 149 -5.19 -0.05 16.71
CA ARG A 149 -4.81 1.15 15.96
C ARG A 149 -4.74 0.82 14.46
N ILE A 150 -5.25 1.74 13.63
CA ILE A 150 -5.14 1.66 12.17
C ILE A 150 -4.11 2.69 11.72
N ASP A 151 -2.92 2.24 11.31
CA ASP A 151 -1.87 3.16 10.87
C ASP A 151 -2.15 3.71 9.48
N ALA A 152 -2.29 5.03 9.39
CA ALA A 152 -2.48 5.75 8.14
C ALA A 152 -1.57 6.97 8.04
N PHE A 153 -1.37 7.45 6.81
CA PHE A 153 -0.72 8.73 6.51
C PHE A 153 -1.44 9.43 5.36
N GLY A 154 -1.15 10.71 5.15
CA GLY A 154 -1.82 11.51 4.12
C GLY A 154 -3.36 11.49 4.27
N PRO A 155 -4.12 11.52 3.17
CA PRO A 155 -5.59 11.43 3.19
C PRO A 155 -6.09 9.98 3.33
N LEU A 156 -6.01 9.43 4.55
CA LEU A 156 -6.43 8.05 4.88
C LEU A 156 -5.81 6.98 3.97
N ILE A 157 -4.49 7.07 3.75
CA ILE A 157 -3.71 6.05 3.02
C ILE A 157 -3.15 5.04 4.02
N SER A 158 -3.32 3.74 3.76
CA SER A 158 -2.79 2.67 4.61
C SER A 158 -1.26 2.77 4.73
N SER A 159 -0.72 2.60 5.94
CA SER A 159 0.73 2.69 6.18
C SER A 159 1.55 1.69 5.35
N CYS A 160 0.95 0.59 4.90
CA CYS A 160 1.60 -0.39 4.03
C CYS A 160 1.96 0.15 2.64
N PHE A 161 1.42 1.31 2.24
CA PHE A 161 1.85 2.04 1.04
C PHE A 161 3.06 2.94 1.25
N SER A 162 3.58 3.05 2.48
CA SER A 162 4.79 3.81 2.74
C SER A 162 6.01 3.14 2.10
N ILE A 163 7.00 3.95 1.72
CA ILE A 163 8.24 3.48 1.09
C ILE A 163 8.95 2.45 2.00
N GLY A 164 8.90 2.64 3.32
CA GLY A 164 9.52 1.73 4.29
C GLY A 164 8.81 0.38 4.45
N SER A 165 7.61 0.18 3.89
CA SER A 165 6.84 -1.06 4.04
C SER A 165 7.23 -2.17 3.07
N VAL A 166 8.30 -1.96 2.30
CA VAL A 166 9.05 -3.01 1.58
C VAL A 166 10.50 -3.00 2.06
N CYS A 167 11.15 -4.15 2.09
CA CYS A 167 12.53 -4.26 2.57
C CYS A 167 13.50 -3.48 1.67
N GLN A 168 14.24 -2.53 2.24
CA GLN A 168 15.13 -1.61 1.53
C GLN A 168 16.58 -2.14 1.47
N SER A 169 16.74 -3.43 1.17
CA SER A 169 18.04 -4.09 1.08
C SER A 169 18.54 -4.10 -0.37
N HIS A 170 19.22 -3.02 -0.79
CA HIS A 170 19.73 -2.85 -2.15
C HIS A 170 21.26 -2.83 -2.16
N ARG A 171 21.90 -3.89 -2.68
CA ARG A 171 23.38 -4.00 -2.71
C ARG A 171 24.00 -2.87 -3.51
N GLY A 172 25.03 -2.23 -2.95
CA GLY A 172 25.72 -1.10 -3.58
C GLY A 172 24.93 0.22 -3.58
N GLN A 173 23.72 0.24 -3.03
CA GLN A 173 22.85 1.42 -2.96
C GLN A 173 22.51 1.71 -1.49
N ARG A 174 23.43 2.39 -0.78
CA ARG A 174 23.25 2.78 0.63
C ARG A 174 22.57 4.15 0.73
N ALA A 175 21.36 4.25 0.19
CA ALA A 175 20.53 5.45 0.30
C ALA A 175 19.54 5.32 1.46
N ASP A 176 19.39 6.39 2.23
CA ASP A 176 18.43 6.43 3.34
C ASP A 176 17.00 6.55 2.83
N VAL A 177 16.07 5.89 3.52
CA VAL A 177 14.63 5.99 3.24
C VAL A 177 14.00 6.97 4.22
N TYR A 178 13.24 7.92 3.68
CA TYR A 178 12.51 8.88 4.50
C TYR A 178 11.40 8.19 5.30
N ASN A 179 11.48 8.31 6.63
CA ASN A 179 10.47 7.79 7.54
C ASN A 179 9.28 8.75 7.65
N VAL A 180 8.15 8.35 7.06
CA VAL A 180 6.89 9.08 7.19
C VAL A 180 6.25 8.82 8.56
N SER A 181 5.59 9.84 9.12
CA SER A 181 4.85 9.70 10.37
C SER A 181 3.43 9.16 10.11
N PHE A 182 2.97 8.27 10.98
CA PHE A 182 1.62 7.68 10.90
C PHE A 182 0.72 8.18 12.03
N TYR A 183 -0.57 8.31 11.75
CA TYR A 183 -1.62 8.59 12.73
C TYR A 183 -2.59 7.40 12.85
N ASP A 184 -3.39 7.38 13.92
CA ASP A 184 -4.49 6.40 14.05
C ASP A 184 -5.68 6.88 13.23
N ALA A 185 -6.10 6.09 12.24
CA ALA A 185 -7.19 6.44 11.35
C ALA A 185 -8.57 6.35 12.03
N ARG A 186 -8.72 5.62 13.14
CA ARG A 186 -10.06 5.40 13.74
C ARG A 186 -10.75 6.70 14.16
N PRO A 187 -10.11 7.62 14.92
CA PRO A 187 -10.77 8.87 15.31
C PRO A 187 -11.00 9.79 14.11
N VAL A 188 -10.13 9.74 13.09
CA VAL A 188 -10.30 10.53 11.85
C VAL A 188 -11.51 10.04 11.06
N ILE A 189 -11.68 8.70 10.97
CA ILE A 189 -12.83 8.08 10.32
C ILE A 189 -14.11 8.32 11.13
N GLU A 190 -14.05 8.29 12.46
CA GLU A 190 -15.20 8.62 13.30
C GLU A 190 -15.69 10.05 13.00
N LEU A 191 -14.79 11.04 12.99
CA LEU A 191 -15.14 12.45 12.71
C LEU A 191 -15.83 12.69 11.35
N ILE A 192 -15.57 11.84 10.34
CA ILE A 192 -16.24 11.92 9.03
C ILE A 192 -17.55 11.13 8.98
N LEU A 193 -17.74 10.13 9.86
CA LEU A 193 -18.95 9.31 9.95
C LEU A 193 -20.00 9.90 10.91
N SER A 194 -19.59 10.60 11.97
CA SER A 194 -20.50 11.14 12.99
C SER A 194 -21.28 12.39 12.57
N LYS A 195 -21.17 12.82 11.30
CA LYS A 195 -21.92 13.95 10.73
C LYS A 195 -23.14 13.46 9.96
#